data_AF-A0A8D8S2R1-F1
#
_entry.id   AF-A0A8D8S2R1-F1
#
_cell.length_a   1.000
_cell.length_b   1.000
_cell.length_c   1.000
_cell.angle_alpha   90.00
_cell.angle_beta   90.00
_cell.angle_gamma   90.00
#
_symmetry.space_group_name_H-M   'P 1'
#
loop_
_entity.id
_entity.type
_entity.pdbx_description
1 polymer ?
#
loop_
_entity_poly.entity_id
_entity_poly.type
_entity_poly.pdbx_seq_one_letter_code
_entity_poly.pdbx_strand_id
1 'polypeptide(L)'
;MSLKPKQVDFNKTWGSLQETIKGVITLGNVRRATWNDRFSDIYSLCVAYPEPLADKLYQETKLFLDQHVTDLLCKVQESGDRNLVNSYYDAWNEYSQGINYMHQLYLYLNQQHIKKQKLSEAEIIYGNYAGDSQEQMEIGELGLDIWKRKMIEPLKTSLVNLLLEGIRQNRLGNTYHTKNDVMRGVIQSFVAVEEYRKKNNLELYIDI
;
A
#
# COMPACT_ATOMS: atom_id res chain seq x y z
N MET A 1 -10.13 21.79 -19.64
CA MET A 1 -9.46 22.03 -18.34
C MET A 1 -8.38 23.08 -18.54
N SER A 2 -8.31 24.11 -17.69
CA SER A 2 -7.25 25.14 -17.74
C SER A 2 -6.13 24.75 -16.78
N LEU A 3 -4.88 24.71 -17.26
CA LEU A 3 -3.66 24.34 -16.51
C LEU A 3 -3.18 25.41 -15.51
N LYS A 4 -4.02 26.40 -15.20
CA LYS A 4 -3.65 27.48 -14.28
C LYS A 4 -3.88 27.04 -12.83
N PRO A 5 -3.01 27.44 -11.89
CA PRO A 5 -3.26 27.31 -10.46
C PRO A 5 -4.64 27.87 -10.11
N LYS A 6 -5.40 27.11 -9.31
CA LYS A 6 -6.74 27.50 -8.88
C LYS A 6 -6.86 27.27 -7.38
N GLN A 7 -7.77 28.03 -6.77
CA GLN A 7 -8.23 27.72 -5.42
C GLN A 7 -9.13 26.48 -5.50
N VAL A 8 -8.73 25.43 -4.80
CA VAL A 8 -9.43 24.14 -4.76
C VAL A 8 -9.87 23.86 -3.34
N ASP A 9 -11.12 23.44 -3.16
CA ASP A 9 -11.60 22.95 -1.87
C ASP A 9 -11.14 21.50 -1.67
N PHE A 10 -10.14 21.34 -0.81
CA PHE A 10 -9.53 20.06 -0.50
C PHE A 10 -10.56 19.02 -0.05
N ASN A 11 -11.48 19.38 0.86
CA ASN A 11 -12.38 18.40 1.49
C ASN A 11 -13.35 17.82 0.47
N LYS A 12 -13.84 18.66 -0.45
CA LYS A 12 -14.74 18.23 -1.51
C LYS A 12 -14.05 17.32 -2.52
N THR A 13 -12.85 17.69 -2.97
CA THR A 13 -12.07 16.86 -3.90
C THR A 13 -11.62 15.56 -3.25
N TRP A 14 -11.18 15.62 -1.99
CA TRP A 14 -10.75 14.46 -1.22
C TRP A 14 -11.89 13.46 -1.03
N GLY A 15 -13.11 13.90 -0.69
CA GLY A 15 -14.25 12.99 -0.54
C GLY A 15 -14.52 12.17 -1.81
N SER A 16 -14.55 12.83 -2.98
CA SER A 16 -14.74 12.14 -4.27
C SER A 16 -13.56 11.25 -4.67
N LEU A 17 -12.34 11.66 -4.31
CA LEU A 17 -11.12 10.90 -4.56
C LEU A 17 -11.07 9.67 -3.66
N GLN A 18 -11.38 9.81 -2.37
CA GLN A 18 -11.41 8.75 -1.38
C GLN A 18 -12.44 7.67 -1.74
N GLU A 19 -13.64 8.05 -2.21
CA GLU A 19 -14.63 7.08 -2.68
C GLU A 19 -14.09 6.26 -3.87
N THR A 20 -13.40 6.92 -4.81
CA THR A 20 -12.80 6.25 -5.96
C THR A 20 -11.64 5.35 -5.52
N ILE A 21 -10.78 5.81 -4.61
CA ILE A 21 -9.68 5.04 -4.04
C ILE A 21 -10.21 3.82 -3.30
N LYS A 22 -11.28 3.96 -2.52
CA LYS A 22 -11.94 2.84 -1.85
C LYS A 22 -12.45 1.82 -2.87
N GLY A 23 -13.05 2.27 -3.98
CA GLY A 23 -13.46 1.38 -5.05
C GLY A 23 -12.27 0.65 -5.70
N VAL A 24 -11.14 1.33 -5.90
CA VAL A 24 -9.95 0.77 -6.54
C VAL A 24 -9.24 -0.23 -5.64
N ILE A 25 -9.08 0.09 -4.36
CA ILE A 25 -8.39 -0.78 -3.41
C ILE A 25 -9.16 -2.07 -3.17
N THR A 26 -10.50 -2.04 -3.29
CA THR A 26 -11.34 -3.24 -3.17
C THR A 26 -11.64 -3.93 -4.51
N LEU A 27 -10.86 -3.63 -5.56
CA LEU A 27 -11.07 -4.14 -6.93
C LEU A 27 -12.50 -3.98 -7.47
N GLY A 28 -13.20 -2.94 -7.02
CA GLY A 28 -14.54 -2.58 -7.47
C GLY A 28 -14.54 -1.99 -8.89
N ASN A 29 -15.73 -1.98 -9.50
CA ASN A 29 -15.89 -1.43 -10.84
C ASN A 29 -15.91 0.11 -10.80
N VAL A 30 -14.80 0.72 -11.23
CA VAL A 30 -14.71 2.18 -11.39
C VAL A 30 -14.84 2.55 -12.86
N ARG A 31 -15.79 3.46 -13.15
CA ARG A 31 -15.98 3.98 -14.51
C ARG A 31 -14.72 4.70 -14.98
N ARG A 32 -14.28 4.41 -16.21
CA ARG A 32 -13.08 5.03 -16.81
C ARG A 32 -13.11 6.56 -16.81
N ALA A 33 -14.28 7.18 -17.03
CA ALA A 33 -14.43 8.63 -16.97
C ALA A 33 -14.06 9.17 -15.57
N THR A 34 -14.66 8.57 -14.53
CA THR A 34 -14.36 8.89 -13.13
C THR A 34 -12.88 8.70 -12.81
N TRP A 35 -12.27 7.61 -13.27
CA TRP A 35 -10.84 7.34 -13.08
C TRP A 35 -9.95 8.43 -13.71
N ASN A 36 -10.25 8.82 -14.96
CA ASN A 36 -9.50 9.88 -15.65
C ASN A 36 -9.65 11.24 -14.96
N ASP A 37 -10.84 11.55 -14.45
CA ASP A 37 -11.09 12.79 -13.71
C ASP A 37 -10.26 12.86 -12.43
N ARG A 38 -10.05 11.72 -11.73
CA ARG A 38 -9.22 11.67 -10.52
C ARG A 38 -7.76 12.07 -10.75
N PHE A 39 -7.17 11.77 -11.91
CA PHE A 39 -5.82 12.28 -12.24
C PHE A 39 -5.80 13.81 -12.32
N SER A 40 -6.85 14.40 -12.88
CA SER A 40 -6.98 15.86 -12.97
C SER A 40 -7.19 16.47 -11.58
N ASP A 41 -7.93 15.80 -10.70
CA ASP A 41 -8.14 16.23 -9.32
C ASP A 41 -6.82 16.23 -8.54
N ILE A 42 -6.03 15.16 -8.62
CA ILE A 42 -4.69 15.08 -7.98
C ILE A 42 -3.76 16.17 -8.51
N TYR A 43 -3.72 16.38 -9.83
CA TYR A 43 -2.94 17.47 -10.42
C TYR A 43 -3.37 18.83 -9.86
N SER A 44 -4.67 19.10 -9.81
CA SER A 44 -5.20 20.37 -9.32
C SER A 44 -4.88 20.63 -7.85
N LEU A 45 -4.82 19.57 -7.02
CA LEU A 45 -4.44 19.65 -5.61
C LEU A 45 -2.95 19.92 -5.42
N CYS A 46 -2.11 19.34 -6.28
CA CYS A 46 -0.66 19.56 -6.26
C CYS A 46 -0.28 20.98 -6.71
N VAL A 47 -1.06 21.56 -7.64
CA VAL A 47 -0.83 22.91 -8.22
C VAL A 47 -1.81 23.95 -7.63
N ALA A 48 -2.43 23.64 -6.49
CA ALA A 48 -3.38 24.53 -5.83
C ALA A 48 -2.70 25.83 -5.34
N TYR A 49 -3.48 26.90 -5.27
CA TYR A 49 -3.08 28.22 -4.75
C TYR A 49 -3.98 28.59 -3.56
N PRO A 50 -3.47 29.19 -2.46
CA PRO A 50 -2.15 29.83 -2.27
C PRO A 50 -0.98 28.90 -1.91
N GLU A 51 -1.25 27.71 -1.35
CA GLU A 51 -0.22 26.72 -0.99
C GLU A 51 -0.53 25.35 -1.64
N PRO A 52 0.50 24.58 -2.01
CA PRO A 52 0.30 23.24 -2.55
C PRO A 52 -0.27 22.31 -1.47
N LEU A 53 -1.34 21.58 -1.80
CA LEU A 53 -2.04 20.70 -0.85
C LEU A 53 -1.52 19.25 -0.90
N ALA A 54 -0.35 19.04 -1.51
CA ALA A 54 0.22 17.73 -1.76
C ALA A 54 0.63 16.98 -0.49
N ASP A 55 1.26 17.66 0.47
CA ASP A 55 1.64 17.04 1.75
C ASP A 55 0.41 16.62 2.55
N LYS A 56 -0.63 17.47 2.55
CA LYS A 56 -1.93 17.15 3.15
C LYS A 56 -2.58 15.93 2.48
N LEU A 57 -2.56 15.89 1.14
CA LEU A 57 -3.06 14.75 0.36
C LEU A 57 -2.32 13.45 0.71
N TYR A 58 -1.00 13.51 0.86
CA TYR A 58 -0.18 12.37 1.27
C TYR A 58 -0.54 11.87 2.67
N GLN A 59 -0.66 12.78 3.65
CA GLN A 59 -1.03 12.43 5.03
C GLN A 59 -2.42 11.80 5.12
N GLU A 60 -3.41 12.37 4.44
CA GLU A 60 -4.77 11.82 4.41
C GLU A 60 -4.82 10.45 3.72
N THR A 61 -4.04 10.26 2.65
CA THR A 61 -3.90 8.95 1.99
C THR A 61 -3.25 7.93 2.91
N LYS A 62 -2.22 8.31 3.66
CA LYS A 62 -1.58 7.46 4.66
C LYS A 62 -2.56 7.03 5.75
N LEU A 63 -3.35 7.97 6.29
CA LEU A 63 -4.37 7.67 7.30
C LEU A 63 -5.45 6.73 6.75
N PHE A 64 -5.92 6.96 5.53
CA PHE A 64 -6.88 6.09 4.87
C PHE A 64 -6.35 4.66 4.70
N LEU A 65 -5.10 4.51 4.24
CA LEU A 65 -4.47 3.20 4.09
C LEU A 65 -4.30 2.50 5.45
N ASP A 66 -3.88 3.22 6.49
CA ASP A 66 -3.72 2.65 7.83
C ASP A 66 -5.05 2.13 8.40
N GLN A 67 -6.13 2.89 8.23
CA GLN A 67 -7.48 2.48 8.61
C GLN A 67 -7.95 1.27 7.81
N HIS A 68 -7.79 1.30 6.49
CA HIS A 68 -8.22 0.21 5.61
C HIS A 68 -7.52 -1.12 5.94
N VAL A 69 -6.21 -1.09 6.17
CA VAL A 69 -5.44 -2.29 6.55
C VAL A 69 -5.83 -2.77 7.94
N THR A 70 -6.13 -1.87 8.88
CA THR A 70 -6.64 -2.24 10.21
C THR A 70 -8.01 -2.93 10.11
N ASP A 71 -8.91 -2.43 9.26
CA ASP A 71 -10.21 -3.07 9.01
C ASP A 71 -10.06 -4.46 8.37
N LEU A 72 -9.10 -4.61 7.44
CA LEU A 72 -8.76 -5.91 6.85
C LEU A 72 -8.21 -6.89 7.90
N LEU A 73 -7.35 -6.41 8.80
CA LEU A 73 -6.82 -7.22 9.90
C LEU A 73 -7.96 -7.77 10.77
N CYS A 74 -8.91 -6.92 11.17
CA CYS A 74 -10.06 -7.36 11.97
C CYS A 74 -10.86 -8.46 11.25
N LYS A 75 -11.16 -8.29 9.96
CA LYS A 75 -11.88 -9.30 9.16
C LYS A 75 -11.13 -10.63 9.07
N VAL A 76 -9.80 -10.56 8.89
CA VAL A 76 -8.95 -11.76 8.81
C VAL A 76 -8.90 -12.48 10.16
N GLN A 77 -8.83 -11.74 11.27
CA GLN A 77 -8.86 -12.30 12.63
C GLN A 77 -10.22 -12.92 12.97
N GLU A 78 -11.33 -12.29 12.57
CA GLU A 78 -12.69 -12.83 12.74
C GLU A 78 -12.94 -14.13 11.97
N SER A 79 -12.20 -14.36 10.88
CA SER A 79 -12.31 -15.58 10.06
C SER A 79 -11.82 -16.85 10.77
N GLY A 80 -11.07 -16.70 11.88
CA GLY A 80 -10.53 -17.80 12.69
C GLY A 80 -9.34 -18.54 12.06
N ASP A 81 -8.57 -19.25 12.90
CA ASP A 81 -7.27 -19.85 12.54
C ASP A 81 -7.33 -20.81 11.33
N ARG A 82 -8.44 -21.53 11.15
CA ARG A 82 -8.58 -22.51 10.05
C ARG A 82 -8.69 -21.86 8.67
N ASN A 83 -9.25 -20.67 8.58
CA ASN A 83 -9.40 -19.93 7.33
C ASN A 83 -8.43 -18.74 7.24
N LEU A 84 -7.65 -18.46 8.29
CA LEU A 84 -6.73 -17.34 8.38
C LEU A 84 -5.81 -17.23 7.15
N VAL A 85 -5.24 -18.34 6.69
CA VAL A 85 -4.32 -18.37 5.54
C VAL A 85 -5.05 -18.03 4.23
N ASN A 86 -6.28 -18.51 4.05
CA ASN A 86 -7.09 -18.22 2.85
C ASN A 86 -7.58 -16.75 2.89
N SER A 87 -8.15 -16.30 4.00
CA SER A 87 -8.60 -14.91 4.16
C SER A 87 -7.46 -13.90 4.02
N TYR A 88 -6.27 -14.23 4.54
CA TYR A 88 -5.08 -13.40 4.36
C TYR A 88 -4.67 -13.35 2.88
N TYR A 89 -4.65 -14.48 2.19
CA TYR A 89 -4.28 -14.54 0.78
C TYR A 89 -5.24 -13.74 -0.11
N ASP A 90 -6.55 -13.87 0.12
CA ASP A 90 -7.56 -13.12 -0.62
C ASP A 90 -7.41 -11.61 -0.37
N ALA A 91 -7.25 -11.21 0.90
CA ALA A 91 -7.02 -9.82 1.26
C ALA A 91 -5.71 -9.26 0.67
N TRP A 92 -4.64 -10.06 0.66
CA TRP A 92 -3.36 -9.66 0.06
C TRP A 92 -3.47 -9.51 -1.46
N ASN A 93 -4.16 -10.43 -2.14
CA ASN A 93 -4.33 -10.39 -3.59
C ASN A 93 -5.16 -9.17 -4.02
N GLU A 94 -6.21 -8.84 -3.26
CA GLU A 94 -7.02 -7.63 -3.47
C GLU A 94 -6.19 -6.36 -3.22
N TYR A 95 -5.54 -6.30 -2.06
CA TYR A 95 -4.77 -5.12 -1.64
C TYR A 95 -3.56 -4.85 -2.54
N SER A 96 -2.77 -5.86 -2.89
CA SER A 96 -1.56 -5.69 -3.72
C SER A 96 -1.89 -5.15 -5.12
N GLN A 97 -2.97 -5.63 -5.73
CA GLN A 97 -3.46 -5.09 -7.01
C GLN A 97 -4.02 -3.68 -6.84
N GLY A 98 -4.80 -3.44 -5.78
CA GLY A 98 -5.33 -2.11 -5.43
C GLY A 98 -4.24 -1.06 -5.26
N ILE A 99 -3.17 -1.40 -4.54
CA ILE A 99 -2.00 -0.53 -4.32
C ILE A 99 -1.26 -0.24 -5.63
N ASN A 100 -1.14 -1.21 -6.54
CA ASN A 100 -0.54 -0.96 -7.85
C ASN A 100 -1.35 0.07 -8.67
N TYR A 101 -2.67 -0.02 -8.66
CA TYR A 101 -3.53 0.98 -9.32
C TYR A 101 -3.46 2.34 -8.62
N MET A 102 -3.44 2.38 -7.29
CA MET A 102 -3.23 3.62 -6.55
C MET A 102 -1.86 4.25 -6.87
N HIS A 103 -0.80 3.46 -6.95
CA HIS A 103 0.52 3.94 -7.32
C HIS A 103 0.50 4.63 -8.70
N GLN A 104 -0.21 4.05 -9.67
CA GLN A 104 -0.40 4.68 -10.98
C GLN A 104 -1.21 5.97 -10.89
N LEU A 105 -2.29 6.00 -10.10
CA LEU A 105 -3.12 7.19 -9.90
C LEU A 105 -2.31 8.35 -9.31
N TYR A 106 -1.44 8.04 -8.34
CA TYR A 106 -0.58 8.99 -7.64
C TYR A 106 0.77 9.23 -8.33
N LEU A 107 0.96 8.78 -9.58
CA LEU A 107 2.23 8.92 -10.30
C LEU A 107 2.72 10.37 -10.34
N TYR A 108 1.81 11.34 -10.52
CA TYR A 108 2.15 12.76 -10.52
C TYR A 108 2.66 13.24 -9.16
N LEU A 109 2.00 12.85 -8.06
CA LEU A 109 2.44 13.15 -6.69
C LEU A 109 3.80 12.52 -6.41
N ASN A 110 3.98 11.25 -6.78
CA ASN A 110 5.24 10.51 -6.62
C ASN A 110 6.40 11.21 -7.36
N GLN A 111 6.17 11.68 -8.59
CA GLN A 111 7.22 12.33 -9.39
C GLN A 111 7.50 13.78 -9.00
N GLN A 112 6.47 14.56 -8.66
CA GLN A 112 6.62 16.01 -8.45
C GLN A 112 6.86 16.42 -7.01
N HIS A 113 6.31 15.68 -6.03
CA HIS A 113 6.47 15.99 -4.62
C HIS A 113 7.48 15.06 -3.96
N ILE A 114 7.31 13.75 -4.11
CA ILE A 114 8.15 12.77 -3.40
C ILE A 114 9.57 12.71 -3.99
N LYS A 115 9.73 12.63 -5.32
CA LYS A 115 11.07 12.64 -5.95
C LYS A 115 11.79 13.99 -5.90
N LYS A 116 11.09 15.11 -5.68
CA LYS A 116 11.74 16.41 -5.44
C LYS A 116 12.14 16.59 -3.97
N GLN A 117 11.42 15.96 -3.04
CA GLN A 117 11.79 15.92 -1.62
C GLN A 117 12.84 14.85 -1.30
N LYS A 118 12.94 13.76 -2.09
CA LYS A 118 14.14 12.91 -2.14
C LYS A 118 15.28 13.78 -2.68
N LEU A 119 16.03 14.38 -1.75
CA LEU A 119 17.13 15.31 -1.96
C LEU A 119 18.01 14.88 -3.15
N SER A 120 18.48 15.87 -3.90
CA SER A 120 19.55 15.64 -4.87
C SER A 120 20.74 15.06 -4.13
N GLU A 121 21.38 14.03 -4.68
CA GLU A 121 22.54 13.34 -4.06
C GLU A 121 23.66 14.32 -3.63
N ALA A 122 23.73 15.48 -4.29
CA ALA A 122 24.61 16.59 -3.94
C ALA A 122 24.28 17.30 -2.61
N GLU A 123 23.01 17.38 -2.22
CA GLU A 123 22.57 18.05 -0.98
C GLU A 123 22.82 17.19 0.26
N ILE A 124 22.79 15.86 0.12
CA ILE A 124 23.14 14.91 1.18
C ILE A 124 24.66 14.91 1.43
N ILE A 125 25.47 15.07 0.38
CA ILE A 125 26.94 15.02 0.48
C ILE A 125 27.53 16.34 1.02
N TYR A 126 26.91 17.50 0.73
CA TYR A 126 27.44 18.82 1.12
C TYR A 126 26.61 19.57 2.16
N GLY A 127 25.37 19.18 2.43
CA GLY A 127 24.48 19.80 3.42
C GLY A 127 24.57 19.09 4.76
N ASN A 128 25.05 19.78 5.79
CA ASN A 128 25.01 19.33 7.18
C ASN A 128 23.55 19.37 7.69
N TYR A 129 22.73 18.37 7.31
CA TYR A 129 21.34 18.29 7.75
C TYR A 129 21.20 17.35 8.95
N ALA A 130 20.87 17.95 10.10
CA ALA A 130 20.35 17.25 11.26
C ALA A 130 18.82 17.19 11.17
N GLY A 131 18.27 15.98 11.23
CA GLY A 131 16.93 15.73 11.76
C GLY A 131 15.74 15.83 10.80
N ASP A 132 15.03 14.71 10.69
CA ASP A 132 13.55 14.64 10.72
C ASP A 132 12.73 14.88 9.45
N SER A 133 13.33 14.87 8.27
CA SER A 133 12.55 14.57 7.07
C SER A 133 12.35 13.05 7.00
N GLN A 134 11.25 12.54 7.57
CA GLN A 134 10.76 11.19 7.23
C GLN A 134 10.80 11.08 5.71
N GLU A 135 11.69 10.24 5.17
CA GLU A 135 11.78 10.01 3.73
C GLU A 135 10.38 9.68 3.23
N GLN A 136 9.73 10.61 2.54
CA GLN A 136 8.40 10.36 2.01
C GLN A 136 8.55 9.21 1.01
N MET A 137 7.97 8.08 1.35
CA MET A 137 7.96 6.89 0.51
C MET A 137 6.92 7.07 -0.58
N GLU A 138 7.18 6.55 -1.78
CA GLU A 138 6.18 6.57 -2.86
C GLU A 138 4.90 5.86 -2.39
N ILE A 139 3.72 6.26 -2.88
CA ILE A 139 2.45 5.69 -2.38
C ILE A 139 2.39 4.15 -2.45
N GLY A 140 3.07 3.56 -3.43
CA GLY A 140 3.21 2.09 -3.53
C GLY A 140 4.06 1.52 -2.39
N GLU A 141 5.22 2.11 -2.13
CA GLU A 141 6.13 1.74 -1.04
C GLU A 141 5.45 1.92 0.32
N LEU A 142 4.76 3.05 0.53
CA LEU A 142 4.00 3.34 1.74
C LEU A 142 2.91 2.29 1.99
N GLY A 143 2.18 1.90 0.94
CA GLY A 143 1.14 0.87 1.03
C GLY A 143 1.69 -0.48 1.49
N LEU A 144 2.87 -0.86 1.00
CA LEU A 144 3.55 -2.09 1.39
C LEU A 144 4.11 -2.03 2.82
N ASP A 145 4.69 -0.90 3.24
CA ASP A 145 5.17 -0.71 4.62
C ASP A 145 4.03 -0.79 5.65
N ILE A 146 2.88 -0.15 5.36
CA ILE A 146 1.69 -0.25 6.23
C ILE A 146 1.23 -1.70 6.33
N TRP A 147 1.19 -2.43 5.21
CA TRP A 147 0.85 -3.85 5.22
C TRP A 147 1.82 -4.67 6.08
N LYS A 148 3.13 -4.44 5.96
CA LYS A 148 4.14 -5.10 6.77
C LYS A 148 3.88 -4.93 8.27
N ARG A 149 3.79 -3.68 8.73
CA ARG A 149 3.65 -3.37 10.17
C ARG A 149 2.30 -3.83 10.73
N LYS A 150 1.22 -3.69 9.97
CA LYS A 150 -0.14 -3.92 10.49
C LYS A 150 -0.66 -5.34 10.27
N MET A 151 -0.26 -6.00 9.19
CA MET A 151 -0.72 -7.35 8.86
C MET A 151 0.34 -8.41 9.17
N ILE A 152 1.55 -8.25 8.61
CA ILE A 152 2.58 -9.28 8.70
C ILE A 152 3.13 -9.40 10.12
N GLU A 153 3.56 -8.31 10.75
CA GLU A 153 4.15 -8.36 12.10
C GLU A 153 3.26 -9.05 13.16
N PRO A 154 1.95 -8.76 13.27
CA PRO A 154 1.10 -9.44 14.25
C PRO A 154 0.69 -10.86 13.83
N LEU A 155 0.54 -11.15 12.53
CA LEU A 155 0.07 -12.46 12.07
C LEU A 155 1.19 -13.44 11.75
N LYS A 156 2.46 -13.00 11.67
CA LYS A 156 3.59 -13.84 11.21
C LYS A 156 3.69 -15.17 11.95
N THR A 157 3.60 -15.18 13.27
CA THR A 157 3.79 -16.40 14.07
C THR A 157 2.67 -17.41 13.79
N SER A 158 1.42 -16.93 13.73
CA SER A 158 0.26 -17.78 13.42
C SER A 158 0.29 -18.27 11.96
N LEU A 159 0.60 -17.38 11.01
CA LEU A 159 0.69 -17.73 9.58
C LEU A 159 1.78 -18.76 9.33
N VAL A 160 2.97 -18.59 9.89
CA VAL A 160 4.10 -19.52 9.71
C VAL A 160 3.78 -20.88 10.30
N ASN A 161 3.22 -20.93 11.51
CA ASN A 161 2.81 -22.20 12.12
C ASN A 161 1.77 -22.94 11.27
N LEU A 162 0.76 -22.22 10.75
CA LEU A 162 -0.28 -22.81 9.90
C LEU A 162 0.26 -23.23 8.53
N LEU A 163 1.20 -22.47 7.94
CA LEU A 163 1.86 -22.84 6.70
C LEU A 163 2.72 -24.10 6.88
N LEU A 164 3.53 -24.17 7.94
CA LEU A 164 4.36 -25.33 8.24
C LEU A 164 3.52 -26.58 8.51
N GLU A 165 2.42 -26.43 9.26
CA GLU A 165 1.47 -27.52 9.48
C GLU A 165 0.80 -27.95 8.17
N GLY A 166 0.40 -27.00 7.33
CA GLY A 166 -0.14 -27.29 5.99
C GLY A 166 0.84 -28.07 5.12
N ILE A 167 2.12 -27.68 5.10
CA ILE A 167 3.18 -28.39 4.36
C ILE A 167 3.38 -29.80 4.92
N ARG A 168 3.34 -29.97 6.25
CA ARG A 168 3.45 -31.27 6.91
C ARG A 168 2.29 -32.19 6.53
N GLN A 169 1.06 -31.67 6.52
CA GLN A 169 -0.13 -32.42 6.11
C GLN A 169 -0.13 -32.76 4.62
N ASN A 170 0.41 -31.88 3.77
CA ASN A 170 0.60 -32.14 2.34
C ASN A 170 1.56 -33.32 2.10
N ARG A 171 2.67 -33.39 2.85
CA ARG A 171 3.62 -34.52 2.81
C ARG A 171 3.00 -35.84 3.26
N LEU A 172 1.99 -35.79 4.13
CA LEU A 172 1.23 -36.95 4.61
C LEU A 172 0.10 -37.38 3.65
N GLY A 173 -0.07 -36.71 2.50
CA GLY A 173 -1.05 -37.05 1.47
C GLY A 173 -2.44 -36.43 1.67
N ASN A 174 -2.63 -35.58 2.68
CA ASN A 174 -3.89 -34.86 2.90
C ASN A 174 -3.91 -33.54 2.13
N THR A 175 -4.44 -33.56 0.90
CA THR A 175 -4.58 -32.39 0.01
C THR A 175 -5.75 -31.45 0.32
N TYR A 176 -6.53 -31.75 1.35
CA TYR A 176 -7.82 -31.08 1.60
C TYR A 176 -7.74 -29.73 2.33
N HIS A 177 -6.62 -29.37 2.96
CA HIS A 177 -6.63 -28.28 3.94
C HIS A 177 -6.14 -26.91 3.44
N THR A 178 -5.29 -26.84 2.41
CA THR A 178 -4.86 -25.55 1.84
C THR A 178 -4.37 -25.75 0.42
N LYS A 179 -4.89 -24.97 -0.53
CA LYS A 179 -4.43 -25.03 -1.92
C LYS A 179 -2.96 -24.58 -1.97
N ASN A 180 -2.11 -25.32 -2.68
CA ASN A 180 -0.69 -24.97 -2.84
C ASN A 180 -0.49 -23.53 -3.35
N ASP A 181 -1.43 -23.02 -4.16
CA ASP A 181 -1.40 -21.65 -4.67
C ASP A 181 -1.55 -20.59 -3.57
N VAL A 182 -2.38 -20.86 -2.55
CA VAL A 182 -2.58 -19.97 -1.41
C VAL A 182 -1.29 -19.90 -0.59
N MET A 183 -0.66 -21.05 -0.30
CA MET A 183 0.61 -21.07 0.44
C MET A 183 1.71 -20.32 -0.32
N ARG A 184 1.84 -20.57 -1.62
CA ARG A 184 2.79 -19.87 -2.49
C ARG A 184 2.53 -18.36 -2.48
N GLY A 185 1.26 -17.96 -2.54
CA GLY A 185 0.85 -16.57 -2.51
C GLY A 185 1.17 -15.85 -1.20
N VAL A 186 0.96 -16.51 -0.06
CA VAL A 186 1.34 -15.96 1.26
C VAL A 186 2.85 -15.79 1.35
N ILE A 187 3.63 -16.78 0.90
CA ILE A 187 5.10 -16.69 0.88
C ILE A 187 5.56 -15.56 -0.05
N GLN A 188 4.95 -15.43 -1.23
CA GLN A 188 5.26 -14.36 -2.17
C GLN A 188 4.93 -12.98 -1.58
N SER A 189 3.93 -12.87 -0.71
CA SER A 189 3.63 -11.61 -0.01
C SER A 189 4.79 -11.14 0.88
N PHE A 190 5.46 -12.06 1.58
CA PHE A 190 6.61 -11.74 2.43
C PHE A 190 7.80 -11.21 1.63
N VAL A 191 7.99 -11.73 0.41
CA VAL A 191 9.06 -11.27 -0.49
C VAL A 191 8.69 -9.93 -1.16
N ALA A 192 7.47 -9.81 -1.67
CA ALA A 192 7.01 -8.61 -2.37
C ALA A 192 7.00 -7.37 -1.47
N VAL A 193 6.72 -7.54 -0.17
CA VAL A 193 6.78 -6.47 0.82
C VAL A 193 8.20 -6.00 1.10
N GLU A 194 9.24 -6.78 0.83
CA GLU A 194 10.65 -6.33 0.96
C GLU A 194 11.27 -5.90 -0.37
N GLU A 195 10.58 -6.10 -1.50
CA GLU A 195 11.11 -5.82 -2.84
C GLU A 195 11.46 -4.35 -3.05
N TYR A 196 10.83 -3.43 -2.31
CA TYR A 196 11.09 -2.00 -2.40
C TYR A 196 12.38 -1.55 -1.69
N ARG A 197 12.91 -2.33 -0.72
CA ARG A 197 14.19 -1.99 -0.09
C ARG A 197 15.29 -2.29 -1.09
N LYS A 198 16.02 -1.29 -1.61
CA LYS A 198 17.15 -1.51 -2.55
C LYS A 198 18.34 -2.27 -1.93
N LYS A 199 18.34 -2.47 -0.61
CA LYS A 199 19.28 -3.30 0.16
C LYS A 199 18.46 -4.25 1.04
N ASN A 200 18.86 -5.52 1.07
CA ASN A 200 18.34 -6.57 1.96
C ASN A 200 16.89 -7.01 1.70
N ASN A 201 16.50 -7.14 0.43
CA ASN A 201 15.15 -7.52 -0.05
C ASN A 201 14.68 -8.93 0.39
N LEU A 202 15.50 -9.66 1.15
CA LEU A 202 15.21 -11.02 1.62
C LEU A 202 15.31 -11.16 3.15
N GLU A 203 15.63 -10.10 3.90
CA GLU A 203 15.80 -10.18 5.36
C GLU A 203 14.55 -10.74 6.05
N LEU A 204 13.37 -10.21 5.69
CA LEU A 204 12.12 -10.67 6.29
C LEU A 204 11.79 -12.14 5.93
N TYR A 205 12.18 -12.60 4.75
CA TYR A 205 11.99 -14.00 4.35
C TYR A 205 12.97 -14.94 5.08
N ILE A 206 14.16 -14.46 5.43
CA ILE A 206 15.17 -15.23 6.15
C ILE A 206 14.88 -15.29 7.66
N ASP A 207 14.32 -14.21 8.21
CA ASP A 207 13.95 -14.12 9.64
C ASP A 207 12.68 -14.92 10.00
N ILE A 208 11.89 -15.30 9.00
CA ILE A 208 10.66 -16.11 9.11
C ILE A 208 10.96 -17.60 8.94
#